data_AF-A0A377AQM6-F1
#
_entry.id   AF-A0A377AQM6-F1
#
_cell.length_a   1.000
_cell.length_b   1.000
_cell.length_c   1.000
_cell.angle_alpha   90.00
_cell.angle_beta   90.00
_cell.angle_gamma   90.00
#
_symmetry.space_group_name_H-M   'P 1'
#
loop_
_entity.id
_entity.type
_entity.pdbx_description
1 polymer ?
#
loop_
_entity_poly.entity_id
_entity_poly.type
_entity_poly.pdbx_seq_one_letter_code
_entity_poly.pdbx_strand_id
1 'polypeptide(L)' 'MAEMKNLKIEVVRYNPEVDTAPHSAFYEVPYDATTSLLDALGYIKTTWHRT' A
#
# COMPACT_ATOMS: atom_id res chain seq x y z
N MET A 1 16.35 -19.05 -2.07
CA MET A 1 15.74 -17.91 -1.36
C MET A 1 14.88 -17.21 -2.38
N ALA A 2 13.57 -17.10 -2.17
CA ALA A 2 12.72 -16.41 -3.13
C ALA A 2 13.07 -14.91 -3.06
N GLU A 3 13.53 -14.33 -4.16
CA GLU A 3 13.65 -12.87 -4.28
C GLU A 3 12.24 -12.28 -4.15
N MET A 4 11.92 -11.69 -3.00
CA MET A 4 10.73 -10.87 -2.83
C MET A 4 10.91 -9.63 -3.69
N LYS A 5 10.04 -9.47 -4.69
CA LYS A 5 10.04 -8.29 -5.55
C LYS A 5 9.23 -7.20 -4.88
N ASN A 6 9.62 -5.95 -5.07
CA ASN A 6 8.80 -4.82 -4.66
C ASN A 6 7.85 -4.47 -5.80
N LEU A 7 6.56 -4.36 -5.49
CA LEU A 7 5.54 -3.84 -6.38
C LEU A 7 5.21 -2.40 -5.98
N LYS A 8 5.29 -1.48 -6.94
CA LYS A 8 4.79 -0.12 -6.77
C LYS A 8 3.28 -0.12 -7.00
N ILE A 9 2.51 0.07 -5.94
CA ILE A 9 1.05 0.10 -5.99
C ILE A 9 0.59 1.56 -5.87
N GLU A 10 -0.22 2.01 -6.83
CA GLU A 10 -0.94 3.27 -6.74
C GLU A 10 -2.27 3.06 -6.02
N VAL A 11 -2.48 3.80 -4.93
CA VAL A 11 -3.72 3.79 -4.15
C VAL A 11 -4.23 5.21 -4.06
N VAL A 12 -5.42 5.45 -4.59
CA VAL A 12 -6.10 6.74 -4.44
C VAL A 12 -6.64 6.85 -3.02
N ARG A 13 -6.18 7.84 -2.27
CA ARG A 13 -6.55 8.12 -0.89
C ARG A 13 -7.45 9.35 -0.84
N TYR A 14 -8.33 9.37 0.15
CA TYR A 14 -9.21 10.51 0.39
C TYR A 14 -9.57 10.53 1.88
N ASN A 15 -9.20 11.60 2.57
CA ASN A 15 -9.66 11.90 3.92
C ASN A 15 -10.58 13.13 3.87
N PRO A 16 -11.89 13.00 4.13
CA PRO A 16 -12.83 14.13 4.04
C PRO A 16 -12.55 15.28 5.03
N GLU A 17 -11.78 15.03 6.10
CA GLU A 17 -11.42 16.06 7.09
C GLU A 17 -10.22 16.92 6.65
N VAL A 18 -9.40 16.44 5.70
CA VAL A 18 -8.12 17.04 5.33
C VAL A 18 -8.05 17.34 3.82
N ASP A 19 -8.57 16.44 3.00
CA ASP A 19 -8.44 16.49 1.56
C ASP A 19 -9.67 17.09 0.89
N THR A 20 -9.45 18.00 -0.05
CA THR A 20 -10.52 18.60 -0.87
C THR A 20 -10.91 17.71 -2.06
N ALA A 21 -10.03 16.80 -2.47
CA ALA A 21 -10.25 15.85 -3.56
C ALA A 21 -9.39 14.59 -3.35
N PRO A 22 -9.76 13.44 -3.95
CA PRO A 22 -8.95 12.23 -3.90
C PRO A 22 -7.55 12.46 -4.50
N HIS A 23 -6.52 11.90 -3.88
CA HIS A 23 -5.14 12.04 -4.31
C HIS A 23 -4.44 10.69 -4.44
N SER A 24 -3.58 10.53 -5.46
CA SER A 24 -2.80 9.29 -5.65
C SER A 24 -1.65 9.20 -4.64
N ALA A 25 -1.55 8.07 -3.96
CA ALA A 25 -0.42 7.71 -3.11
C ALA A 25 0.25 6.45 -3.66
N PHE A 26 1.58 6.42 -3.66
CA PHE A 26 2.36 5.28 -4.15
C PHE A 26 3.02 4.57 -2.99
N TYR A 27 2.89 3.24 -2.96
CA TYR A 27 3.48 2.39 -1.94
C TYR A 27 4.31 1.29 -2.57
N GLU A 28 5.50 1.04 -2.01
CA GLU A 28 6.31 -0.11 -2.38
C GLU A 28 6.02 -1.25 -1.42
N VAL A 29 5.43 -2.33 -1.95
CA VAL A 29 5.06 -3.50 -1.15
C VAL A 29 5.87 -4.71 -1.62
N PRO A 30 6.59 -5.40 -0.73
CA PRO A 30 7.20 -6.67 -1.07
C PRO A 30 6.10 -7.72 -1.34
N TYR A 31 6.16 -8.38 -2.49
CA TYR A 31 5.19 -9.41 -2.88
C TYR A 31 5.88 -10.68 -3.36
N ASP A 32 5.14 -11.78 -3.22
CA ASP A 32 5.45 -13.09 -3.79
C ASP A 32 4.21 -13.66 -4.50
N ALA A 33 4.30 -14.90 -5.00
CA ALA A 33 3.20 -15.57 -5.72
C ALA A 33 1.97 -15.88 -4.85
N THR A 34 2.08 -15.77 -3.52
CA THR A 34 0.99 -16.00 -2.56
C THR A 34 0.38 -14.70 -2.04
N THR A 35 1.04 -13.56 -2.29
CA THR A 35 0.64 -12.25 -1.80
C THR A 35 -0.60 -11.75 -2.55
N SER A 36 -1.72 -11.62 -1.86
CA SER A 36 -2.93 -11.03 -2.41
C SER A 36 -2.95 -9.51 -2.29
N LEU A 37 -3.80 -8.83 -3.06
CA LEU A 37 -4.00 -7.39 -2.92
C LEU A 37 -4.43 -6.99 -1.50
N LEU A 38 -5.23 -7.84 -0.83
CA LEU A 38 -5.65 -7.61 0.55
C LEU A 38 -4.47 -7.62 1.52
N ASP A 39 -3.52 -8.54 1.35
CA ASP A 39 -2.29 -8.59 2.14
C ASP A 39 -1.44 -7.34 1.90
N ALA A 40 -1.34 -6.90 0.64
CA ALA A 40 -0.62 -5.68 0.30
C ALA A 40 -1.25 -4.43 0.94
N LEU A 41 -2.58 -4.31 0.91
CA LEU A 41 -3.30 -3.22 1.59
C LEU A 41 -3.16 -3.29 3.11
N GLY A 42 -3.18 -4.49 3.68
CA GLY A 42 -2.94 -4.74 5.10
C GLY A 42 -1.52 -4.31 5.52
N TYR A 43 -0.52 -4.65 4.71
CA TYR A 43 0.87 -4.23 4.89
C TYR A 43 1.00 -2.70 4.86
N ILE A 44 0.40 -2.04 3.86
CA ILE A 44 0.38 -0.57 3.77
C ILE A 44 -0.25 0.00 5.04
N LYS A 45 -1.42 -0.48 5.47
CA LYS A 45 -2.05 0.04 6.70
C LYS A 45 -1.18 -0.16 7.94
N THR A 46 -0.54 -1.32 8.10
CA THR A 46 0.24 -1.64 9.31
C THR A 46 1.55 -0.86 9.39
N THR A 47 2.20 -0.63 8.25
CA THR A 47 3.48 0.11 8.19
C THR A 47 3.28 1.58 8.54
N TRP A 48 2.17 2.19 8.07
CA TRP A 48 1.85 3.58 8.35
C TRP A 48 1.30 3.83 9.76
N HIS A 49 0.73 2.83 10.42
CA HIS A 49 0.22 2.99 11.79
C HIS A 49 1.31 2.95 12.87
N ARG A 50 2.54 2.60 12.50
CA ARG A 50 3.64 2.33 13.44
C ARG A 50 4.66 3.49 13.57
N THR A 51 4.41 4.60 12.88
CA THR A 51 5.20 5.84 12.91
C THR A 51 4.33 6.99 13.38
#